data_AF-A0A832D247-F1
#
_entry.id   AF-A0A832D247-F1
#
_cell.length_a   1.000
_cell.length_b   1.000
_cell.length_c   1.000
_cell.angle_alpha   90.00
_cell.angle_beta   90.00
_cell.angle_gamma   90.00
#
_symmetry.space_group_name_H-M   'P 1'
#
loop_
_entity.id
_entity.type
_entity.pdbx_description
1 polymer ?
#
loop_
_entity_poly.entity_id
_entity_poly.type
_entity_poly.pdbx_seq_one_letter_code
_entity_poly.pdbx_strand_id
1 'polypeptide(L)' 'MFEFKRKKILIPQPRSRFLLVICPNCGNSQVIFSHATFPVRCLSCG' A
#
# COMPACT_ATOMS: atom_id res chain seq x y z
N MET A 1 -12.65 -4.25 20.98
CA MET A 1 -11.21 -3.93 20.83
C MET A 1 -11.11 -2.43 20.59
N PHE A 2 -10.73 -1.67 21.61
CA PHE A 2 -10.86 -0.21 21.62
C PHE A 2 -9.97 0.46 20.58
N GLU A 3 -10.57 1.17 19.63
CA GLU A 3 -9.88 1.87 18.55
C GLU A 3 -9.53 3.30 18.98
N PHE A 4 -8.42 3.45 19.72
CA PHE A 4 -7.82 4.77 19.90
C PHE A 4 -7.43 5.31 18.52
N LYS A 5 -8.04 6.42 18.07
CA LYS A 5 -7.63 7.11 16.84
C LYS A 5 -6.12 7.37 16.93
N ARG A 6 -5.32 6.84 15.99
CA ARG A 6 -3.83 6.89 16.00
C ARG A 6 -3.22 8.29 16.23
N LYS A 7 -3.97 9.37 15.96
CA LYS A 7 -3.60 10.75 16.32
C LYS A 7 -3.46 11.01 17.83
N LYS A 8 -3.89 10.06 18.68
CA LYS A 8 -3.82 10.09 20.14
C LYS A 8 -2.66 9.25 20.71
N ILE A 9 -1.82 8.66 19.85
CA ILE A 9 -0.62 7.92 20.26
C ILE A 9 0.54 8.92 20.34
N LEU A 10 1.34 8.85 21.41
CA LEU A 10 2.48 9.76 21.65
C LEU A 10 3.47 9.78 20.48
N ILE A 11 3.76 8.61 19.90
CA ILE A 11 4.56 8.46 18.69
C ILE A 11 3.75 7.66 17.67
N PRO A 12 3.04 8.33 16.74
CA PRO A 12 2.23 7.64 15.76
C PRO A 12 3.10 6.99 14.68
N GLN A 13 2.78 5.74 14.33
CA GLN A 13 3.38 5.07 13.18
C GLN A 13 2.56 5.34 11.91
N PRO A 14 3.21 5.38 10.72
CA PRO A 14 2.51 5.54 9.45
C PRO A 14 1.49 4.41 9.25
N ARG A 15 0.33 4.77 8.68
CA ARG A 15 -0.69 3.77 8.33
C ARG A 15 -0.37 3.03 7.04
N SER A 16 0.43 3.66 6.20
CA SER A 16 0.82 3.14 4.91
C SER A 16 1.90 2.07 5.05
N ARG A 17 1.88 1.16 4.10
CA ARG A 17 2.84 0.07 3.91
C ARG A 17 3.14 -0.09 2.42
N PHE A 18 4.23 -0.78 2.13
CA PHE A 18 4.52 -1.32 0.81
C PHE A 18 3.97 -2.73 0.72
N LEU A 19 3.35 -3.06 -0.41
CA LEU A 19 2.69 -4.33 -0.67
C LEU A 19 3.33 -4.98 -1.89
N LEU A 20 3.64 -6.27 -1.80
CA LEU A 20 3.99 -7.08 -2.97
C LEU A 20 2.69 -7.59 -3.60
N VAL A 21 2.38 -7.15 -4.80
CA VAL A 21 1.17 -7.56 -5.54
C VAL A 21 1.55 -8.26 -6.83
N ILE A 22 0.70 -9.17 -7.29
CA ILE A 22 0.87 -9.89 -8.56
C ILE A 22 -0.13 -9.31 -9.56
N CYS A 23 0.35 -8.93 -10.74
CA CYS A 23 -0.50 -8.45 -11.83
C CYS A 23 -1.39 -9.59 -12.34
N PRO A 24 -2.73 -9.41 -12.41
CA PRO A 24 -3.64 -10.46 -12.90
C PRO A 24 -3.52 -10.71 -14.40
N ASN A 25 -2.95 -9.78 -15.17
CA ASN A 25 -2.88 -9.88 -16.63
C ASN A 25 -1.62 -10.62 -17.11
N CYS A 26 -0.45 -10.30 -16.56
CA CYS A 26 0.84 -10.87 -17.00
C CYS A 26 1.59 -11.67 -15.92
N GLY A 27 1.08 -11.72 -14.69
CA GLY A 27 1.71 -12.43 -13.57
C GLY A 27 2.91 -11.71 -12.94
N ASN A 28 3.27 -10.50 -13.39
CA ASN A 28 4.39 -9.75 -12.83
C ASN A 28 4.16 -9.37 -11.36
N SER A 29 5.12 -9.68 -10.49
CA SER A 29 5.10 -9.24 -9.08
C SER A 29 5.77 -7.88 -8.93
N GLN A 30 5.09 -6.90 -8.33
CA GLN A 30 5.67 -5.59 -8.07
C GLN A 30 5.32 -5.06 -6.68
N VAL A 31 6.22 -4.25 -6.14
CA VAL A 31 6.01 -3.56 -4.86
C VAL A 31 5.26 -2.25 -5.11
N ILE A 32 4.11 -2.07 -4.45
CA ILE A 32 3.28 -0.87 -4.57
C ILE A 32 3.07 -0.19 -3.22
N PHE A 33 2.79 1.11 -3.23
CA PHE A 33 2.43 1.86 -2.04
C PHE A 33 0.92 1.74 -1.76
N SER A 34 0.56 1.26 -0.57
CA SER A 34 -0.85 1.04 -0.17
C SER A 34 -1.76 2.28 -0.24
N HIS A 35 -1.21 3.48 -0.11
CA HIS A 35 -1.97 4.74 -0.16
C HIS A 35 -1.51 5.60 -1.36
N ALA A 36 -1.26 4.96 -2.50
CA ALA A 36 -0.88 5.68 -3.71
C ALA A 36 -2.00 6.65 -4.14
N THR A 37 -1.64 7.90 -4.41
CA THR A 37 -2.59 8.93 -4.89
C THR A 37 -2.81 8.86 -6.39
N PHE A 38 -1.87 8.27 -7.13
CA PHE A 38 -1.94 8.06 -8.57
C PHE A 38 -2.19 6.58 -8.90
N PRO A 39 -2.86 6.28 -10.02
CA PRO A 39 -3.10 4.91 -10.45
C PRO A 39 -1.77 4.21 -10.72
N VAL A 40 -1.52 3.11 -10.01
CA VAL A 40 -0.32 2.31 -10.20
C VAL A 40 -0.50 1.43 -11.43
N ARG A 41 0.41 1.60 -12.38
CA ARG A 41 0.50 0.82 -13.62
C ARG A 41 1.42 -0.39 -13.41
N CYS A 42 1.15 -1.46 -14.16
CA CYS A 42 2.01 -2.63 -14.17
C CYS A 42 3.29 -2.29 -14.91
N LEU A 43 4.45 -2.48 -14.26
CA LEU A 43 5.75 -2.19 -14.88
C LEU A 43 6.09 -3.09 -16.07
N SER A 44 5.37 -4.20 -16.23
CA SER A 44 5.57 -5.15 -17.33
C SER A 44 4.58 -4.94 -18.48
N CYS A 45 3.28 -4.77 -18.21
CA CYS A 45 2.26 -4.73 -19.26
C CYS A 45 1.46 -3.41 -19.38
N GLY A 46 1.70 -2.40 -18.53
CA GLY A 46 1.06 -1.07 -18.64
C GLY A 46 -0.13 -0.85 -17.72
#